data_AF-K9WA34-F1
#
_entry.id   AF-K9WA34-F1
#
_cell.length_a   1.000
_cell.length_b   1.000
_cell.length_c   1.000
_cell.angle_alpha   90.00
_cell.angle_beta   90.00
_cell.angle_gamma   90.00
#
_symmetry.space_group_name_H-M   'P 1'
#
loop_
_entity.id
_entity.type
_entity.pdbx_description
1 polymer ?
#
loop_
_entity_poly.entity_id
_entity_poly.type
_entity_poly.pdbx_seq_one_letter_code
_entity_poly.pdbx_strand_id
1 'polypeptide(L)' 'MANHKNSNSNPNFPSLKQVRERLGMTQEQFAQEIGITSRTIRNHETGANQLKLSLGQFKRLKELLEQAGMSIDDLPDDID' A
#
# COMPACT_ATOMS: atom_id res chain seq x y z
N MET A 1 7.19 -27.24 0.71
CA MET A 1 7.40 -25.78 0.51
C MET A 1 6.35 -25.30 -0.49
N ALA A 2 5.19 -24.84 0.00
CA ALA A 2 4.09 -24.44 -0.88
C ALA A 2 4.29 -22.97 -1.31
N ASN A 3 4.65 -22.82 -2.58
CA ASN A 3 4.98 -21.57 -3.25
C ASN A 3 3.71 -21.00 -3.88
N HIS A 4 2.86 -20.32 -3.11
CA HIS A 4 1.71 -19.59 -3.67
C HIS A 4 2.19 -18.23 -4.19
N LYS A 5 2.55 -18.18 -5.48
CA LYS A 5 2.54 -16.94 -6.26
C LYS A 5 1.08 -16.48 -6.36
N ASN A 6 0.68 -15.44 -5.63
CA ASN A 6 -0.55 -14.73 -5.97
C ASN A 6 -0.25 -13.77 -7.13
N SER A 7 -0.59 -14.23 -8.32
CA SER A 7 -0.64 -13.43 -9.54
C SER A 7 -1.91 -12.59 -9.53
N ASN A 8 -1.86 -11.39 -8.95
CA ASN A 8 -2.89 -10.37 -9.19
C ASN A 8 -2.32 -8.93 -9.13
N SER A 9 -1.06 -8.75 -9.54
CA SER A 9 -0.53 -7.41 -9.81
C SER A 9 -1.18 -6.91 -11.10
N ASN A 10 -2.32 -6.23 -10.99
CA ASN A 10 -2.88 -5.46 -12.08
C ASN A 10 -1.80 -4.44 -12.53
N PRO A 11 -1.19 -4.59 -13.72
CA PRO A 11 0.06 -3.89 -14.06
C PRO A 11 -0.11 -2.38 -14.33
N ASN A 12 -1.32 -1.85 -14.18
CA ASN A 12 -1.65 -0.44 -14.47
C ASN A 12 -1.91 0.43 -13.23
N PHE A 13 -1.95 -0.14 -12.01
CA PHE A 13 -2.20 0.66 -10.79
C PHE A 13 -0.97 0.66 -9.87
N PRO A 14 -0.47 1.83 -9.41
CA PRO A 14 0.59 1.93 -8.45
C PRO A 14 0.25 1.23 -7.14
N SER A 15 1.08 0.25 -6.82
CA SER A 15 1.06 -0.41 -5.53
C SER A 15 1.55 0.52 -4.42
N LEU A 16 1.12 0.28 -3.18
CA LEU A 16 1.65 0.94 -1.98
C LEU A 16 3.19 0.91 -1.91
N LYS A 17 3.79 -0.15 -2.47
CA LYS A 17 5.25 -0.27 -2.61
C LYS A 17 5.84 0.87 -3.43
N GLN A 18 5.25 1.21 -4.57
CA GLN A 18 5.74 2.29 -5.43
C GLN A 18 5.59 3.65 -4.76
N VAL A 19 4.48 3.88 -4.04
CA VAL A 19 4.29 5.09 -3.22
C VAL A 19 5.43 5.24 -2.23
N ARG A 20 5.67 4.18 -1.45
CA ARG A 20 6.72 4.12 -0.44
C ARG A 20 8.11 4.34 -1.04
N GLU A 21 8.40 3.70 -2.17
CA GLU A 21 9.70 3.83 -2.86
C GLU A 21 9.91 5.24 -3.41
N ARG A 22 8.86 5.91 -3.93
CA ARG A 22 8.92 7.32 -4.35
C ARG A 22 9.17 8.27 -3.19
N LEU A 23 8.61 7.97 -2.02
CA LEU A 23 8.83 8.72 -0.79
C LEU A 23 10.16 8.39 -0.10
N GLY A 24 10.92 7.42 -0.60
CA GLY A 24 12.20 6.99 -0.01
C GLY A 24 12.05 6.33 1.36
N MET A 25 10.88 5.72 1.65
CA MET A 25 10.55 5.16 2.96
C MET A 25 10.80 3.64 3.04
N THR A 26 11.13 3.15 4.23
CA THR A 26 11.09 1.71 4.56
C THR A 26 9.65 1.25 4.80
N GLN A 27 9.39 -0.07 4.78
CA GLN A 27 8.06 -0.62 5.10
C GLN A 27 7.59 -0.21 6.50
N GLU A 28 8.52 -0.12 7.46
CA GLU A 28 8.23 0.28 8.83
C GLU A 28 7.86 1.76 8.92
N GLN A 29 8.65 2.64 8.29
CA GLN A 29 8.35 4.08 8.25
C GLN A 29 7.01 4.36 7.59
N PHE A 30 6.75 3.73 6.44
CA PHE A 30 5.50 3.91 5.72
C PHE A 30 4.29 3.42 6.53
N ALA A 31 4.43 2.29 7.23
CA ALA A 31 3.39 1.77 8.10
C ALA A 31 3.14 2.69 9.31
N GLN A 32 4.20 3.22 9.92
CA GLN A 32 4.11 4.19 11.02
C GLN A 32 3.42 5.48 10.59
N GLU A 33 3.75 6.00 9.41
CA GLU A 33 3.13 7.21 8.87
C GLU A 33 1.63 7.05 8.67
N ILE A 34 1.17 5.88 8.21
CA ILE A 34 -0.26 5.56 8.03
C ILE A 34 -0.93 5.21 9.37
N GLY A 35 -0.17 4.76 10.36
CA GLY A 35 -0.70 4.26 11.64
C GLY A 35 -1.17 2.80 11.56
N ILE A 36 -0.48 1.96 10.80
CA ILE A 36 -0.72 0.51 10.70
C ILE A 36 0.57 -0.28 10.99
N THR A 37 0.48 -1.61 11.05
CA THR A 37 1.66 -2.44 11.28
C THR A 37 2.46 -2.65 10.00
N SER A 38 3.80 -2.73 10.13
CA SER A 38 4.69 -3.11 9.02
C SER A 38 4.33 -4.47 8.42
N ARG A 39 3.79 -5.39 9.23
CA ARG A 39 3.24 -6.67 8.78
C ARG A 39 2.06 -6.50 7.83
N THR A 40 1.17 -5.54 8.08
CA THR A 40 0.04 -5.21 7.20
C THR A 40 0.54 -4.75 5.83
N ILE A 41 1.50 -3.81 5.80
CA ILE A 41 2.14 -3.35 4.55
C ILE A 41 2.80 -4.51 3.82
N ARG A 42 3.61 -5.32 4.51
CA ARG A 42 4.29 -6.48 3.89
C ARG A 42 3.28 -7.44 3.27
N ASN A 43 2.22 -7.80 3.99
CA ASN A 43 1.20 -8.72 3.49
C ASN A 43 0.52 -8.15 2.22
N HIS A 44 0.19 -6.87 2.23
CA HIS A 44 -0.40 -6.20 1.08
C HIS A 44 0.56 -6.14 -0.12
N GLU A 45 1.82 -5.74 0.08
CA GLU A 45 2.83 -5.70 -0.99
C GLU A 45 3.12 -7.09 -1.59
N THR A 46 2.86 -8.17 -0.85
CA THR A 46 2.96 -9.56 -1.35
C THR A 46 1.67 -10.10 -1.95
N GLY A 47 0.62 -9.29 -2.06
CA GLY A 47 -0.69 -9.68 -2.61
C GLY A 47 -1.48 -10.62 -1.69
N ALA A 48 -1.20 -10.63 -0.38
CA ALA A 48 -1.77 -11.61 0.53
C ALA A 48 -3.04 -11.15 1.26
N ASN A 49 -3.40 -9.86 1.22
CA ASN A 49 -4.56 -9.36 1.99
C ASN A 49 -5.07 -8.00 1.50
N GLN A 50 -6.39 -7.78 1.57
CA GLN A 50 -7.01 -6.46 1.42
C GLN A 50 -6.62 -5.53 2.58
N LEU A 51 -6.42 -4.25 2.27
CA LEU A 51 -5.92 -3.27 3.22
C LEU A 51 -7.08 -2.55 3.93
N LYS A 52 -7.53 -3.11 5.05
CA LYS A 52 -8.59 -2.48 5.85
C LYS A 52 -8.05 -1.28 6.62
N LEU A 53 -8.50 -0.08 6.24
CA LEU A 53 -8.14 1.17 6.90
C LEU A 53 -9.35 1.84 7.54
N SER A 54 -9.15 2.46 8.69
CA SER A 54 -10.08 3.47 9.19
C SER A 54 -10.01 4.73 8.33
N LEU A 55 -11.05 5.58 8.37
CA LEU A 55 -11.08 6.86 7.65
C LEU A 55 -9.86 7.75 7.90
N GLY A 56 -9.34 7.75 9.14
CA GLY A 56 -8.13 8.51 9.49
C GLY A 56 -6.88 7.96 8.81
N GLN A 57 -6.70 6.64 8.80
CA GLN A 57 -5.58 5.97 8.14
C GLN A 57 -5.70 6.11 6.60
N PHE A 58 -6.90 6.04 6.06
CA PHE A 58 -7.17 6.26 4.64
C PHE A 58 -6.83 7.70 4.23
N LYS A 59 -7.25 8.70 5.00
CA LYS A 59 -6.88 10.09 4.75
C LYS A 59 -5.37 10.28 4.76
N ARG A 60 -4.68 9.62 5.71
CA ARG A 60 -3.23 9.70 5.79
C ARG A 60 -2.54 9.04 4.60
N LEU A 61 -3.03 7.87 4.17
CA LEU A 61 -2.57 7.23 2.94
C LEU A 61 -2.78 8.14 1.72
N LYS A 62 -3.94 8.82 1.61
CA LYS A 62 -4.20 9.78 0.55
C LYS A 62 -3.17 10.91 0.52
N GLU A 63 -2.82 11.49 1.67
CA GLU A 63 -1.79 12.54 1.75
C GLU A 63 -0.42 12.05 1.25
N LEU A 64 -0.05 10.81 1.57
CA LEU A 64 1.22 10.21 1.12
C LEU A 64 1.21 9.94 -0.39
N LEU A 65 0.08 9.53 -0.97
CA LEU A 65 -0.07 9.41 -2.42
C LEU A 65 0.15 10.74 -3.11
N GLU A 66 -0.52 11.79 -2.62
CA GLU A 66 -0.40 13.14 -3.19
C GLU A 66 1.05 13.65 -3.11
N GLN A 67 1.77 13.38 -2.00
CA GLN A 67 3.19 13.69 -1.88
C GLN A 67 4.09 12.90 -2.85
N ALA A 68 3.70 11.66 -3.17
CA ALA A 68 4.39 10.83 -4.16
C ALA A 68 4.03 11.20 -5.62
N GLY A 69 3.24 12.26 -5.82
CA GLY A 69 2.73 12.67 -7.13
C GLY A 69 1.74 11.67 -7.71
N MET A 70 0.99 10.98 -6.86
CA MET A 70 -0.02 9.97 -7.23
C MET A 70 -1.40 10.40 -6.72
N SER A 71 -2.45 9.87 -7.35
CA SER A 71 -3.84 10.09 -6.92
C SER A 71 -4.43 8.82 -6.30
N ILE A 72 -5.47 8.99 -5.49
CA ILE A 72 -6.22 7.85 -4.93
C ILE A 72 -6.85 6.99 -6.04
N ASP A 73 -7.21 7.60 -7.18
CA ASP A 73 -7.73 6.93 -8.38
C ASP A 73 -6.71 5.97 -9.02
N ASP A 74 -5.44 6.14 -8.68
CA ASP A 74 -4.32 5.30 -9.11
C ASP A 74 -4.17 4.08 -8.19
N LEU A 75 -4.90 3.99 -7.06
CA LEU A 75 -4.87 2.77 -6.25
C LEU A 75 -5.73 1.67 -6.88
N PRO A 76 -5.30 0.41 -6.80
CA PRO A 76 -6.15 -0.71 -7.19
C PRO A 76 -7.39 -0.79 -6.28
N ASP A 77 -8.53 -1.19 -6.84
CA ASP A 77 -9.82 -1.45 -6.14
C ASP A 77 -9.73 -2.46 -4.97
N ASP A 78 -8.59 -3.12 -4.76
CA ASP A 78 -8.35 -4.05 -3.65
C ASP A 78 -8.17 -3.37 -2.26
N ILE A 79 -8.32 -2.05 -2.19
CA ILE A 79 -8.34 -1.27 -0.95
C ILE A 79 -9.79 -0.98 -0.56
N ASP A 80 -10.44 -1.97 0.06
CA ASP A 80 -11.77 -1.85 0.70
C ASP A 80 -11.66 -1.41 2.17
#